data_AF-A0A534MZK1-F1
#
_entry.id   AF-A0A534MZK1-F1
#
_cell.length_a   1.000
_cell.length_b   1.000
_cell.length_c   1.000
_cell.angle_alpha   90.00
_cell.angle_beta   90.00
_cell.angle_gamma   90.00
#
_symmetry.space_group_name_H-M   'P 1'
#
loop_
_entity.id
_entity.type
_entity.pdbx_description
1 polymer ?
#
loop_
_entity_poly.entity_id
_entity_poly.type
_entity_poly.pdbx_seq_one_letter_code
_entity_poly.pdbx_strand_id
1 'polypeptide(L)'
;MRIHTATLFNCDADGRIVSLRRPWSRSGNPPRFFMGRRPDGNVWLFRDDIPDDLAGKLDELCRSEPLAKDLMGPPSVASAIRAALEGHVRVNREYRGPAYLIPEGTGAPKDAVLITKGKRRVLEAGFPEMLPPLAADVDIGPVTAAVVNGSAVSICYCARLSPWAAEAGVETLDAMRGRGYATAAVAAWAAALRRRGLLPLYSASWENVASQRVAEKVGAVCYGEDWEIE
;
A
#
# COMPACT_ATOMS: atom_id res chain seq x y z
N MET A 1 10.88 7.45 -2.90
CA MET A 1 10.15 7.56 -1.62
C MET A 1 9.19 8.74 -1.53
N ARG A 2 9.53 9.94 -2.00
CA ARG A 2 8.66 11.12 -1.85
C ARG A 2 7.21 10.94 -2.34
N ILE A 3 7.02 10.38 -3.55
CA ILE A 3 5.67 10.11 -4.08
C ILE A 3 4.96 9.03 -3.25
N HIS A 4 5.70 8.04 -2.75
CA HIS A 4 5.16 6.96 -1.95
C HIS A 4 4.58 7.49 -0.63
N THR A 5 5.36 8.22 0.18
CA THR A 5 4.87 8.78 1.45
C THR A 5 3.73 9.78 1.24
N ALA A 6 3.82 10.61 0.20
CA ALA A 6 2.74 11.51 -0.18
C ALA A 6 1.49 10.78 -0.69
N THR A 7 1.59 9.50 -1.04
CA THR A 7 0.46 8.64 -1.41
C THR A 7 -0.14 7.94 -0.20
N LEU A 8 0.68 7.52 0.76
CA LEU A 8 0.20 6.87 1.97
C LEU A 8 -0.42 7.84 2.97
N PHE A 9 0.16 9.03 3.13
CA PHE A 9 -0.09 9.92 4.26
C PHE A 9 -0.53 11.32 3.83
N ASN A 10 -1.37 11.93 4.66
CA ASN A 10 -1.48 13.38 4.76
C ASN A 10 -0.59 13.83 5.91
N CYS A 11 0.23 14.84 5.66
CA CYS A 11 1.06 15.48 6.68
C CYS A 11 0.61 16.92 6.91
N ASP A 12 0.86 17.44 8.11
CA ASP A 12 0.70 18.86 8.43
C ASP A 12 1.86 19.72 7.86
N ALA A 13 1.90 20.99 8.25
CA ALA A 13 2.92 21.94 7.80
C ALA A 13 4.33 21.61 8.31
N ASP A 14 4.43 20.91 9.44
CA ASP A 14 5.69 20.47 10.06
C ASP A 14 6.13 19.08 9.54
N GLY A 15 5.36 18.50 8.62
CA GLY A 15 5.64 17.19 8.03
C GLY A 15 5.24 16.01 8.90
N ARG A 16 4.48 16.21 9.98
CA ARG A 16 3.95 15.14 10.83
C ARG A 16 2.74 14.47 10.19
N ILE A 17 2.62 13.16 10.34
CA ILE A 17 1.49 12.40 9.80
C ILE A 17 0.23 12.72 10.61
N VAL A 18 -0.80 13.25 9.96
CA VAL A 18 -2.10 13.52 10.58
C VAL A 18 -3.14 12.44 10.24
N SER A 19 -3.02 11.82 9.06
CA SER A 19 -3.94 10.77 8.64
C SER A 19 -3.38 9.95 7.48
N LEU A 20 -3.96 8.77 7.28
CA LEU A 20 -3.80 8.01 6.04
C LEU A 20 -4.58 8.70 4.92
N ARG A 21 -4.05 8.67 3.68
CA ARG A 21 -4.86 9.07 2.52
C ARG A 21 -6.01 8.08 2.31
N ARG A 22 -7.11 8.61 1.79
CA ARG A 22 -8.26 7.83 1.30
C ARG A 22 -8.02 7.44 -0.16
N PRO A 23 -8.72 6.43 -0.71
CA PRO A 23 -9.93 5.76 -0.25
C PRO A 23 -9.69 4.31 0.19
N TRP A 24 -10.43 3.81 1.18
CA TRP A 24 -10.58 2.38 1.50
C TRP A 24 -9.31 1.51 1.54
N SER A 25 -8.76 1.24 2.73
CA SER A 25 -8.23 -0.12 3.01
C SER A 25 -8.09 -0.45 4.49
N ARG A 26 -8.21 0.52 5.40
CA ARG A 26 -8.25 0.23 6.85
C ARG A 26 -8.93 1.35 7.62
N SER A 27 -9.92 0.98 8.44
CA SER A 27 -10.17 1.71 9.69
C SER A 27 -8.93 1.50 10.55
N GLY A 28 -8.17 2.56 10.78
CA GLY A 28 -6.94 2.49 11.55
C GLY A 28 -6.32 3.88 11.65
N ASN A 29 -5.60 4.11 12.74
CA ASN A 29 -4.81 5.32 12.86
C ASN A 29 -3.59 5.22 11.94
N PRO A 30 -3.07 6.34 11.42
CA PRO A 30 -1.77 6.32 10.79
C PRO A 30 -0.70 5.79 11.76
N PRO A 31 0.39 5.21 11.24
CA PRO A 31 1.47 4.73 12.08
C PRO A 31 2.06 5.88 12.89
N ARG A 32 2.48 5.57 14.11
CA ARG A 32 3.23 6.50 14.97
C ARG A 32 4.60 6.81 14.38
N PHE A 33 5.18 5.82 13.73
CA PHE A 33 6.48 5.89 13.09
C PHE A 33 6.43 5.18 11.73
N PHE A 34 6.95 5.84 10.71
CA PHE A 34 7.20 5.27 9.39
C PHE A 34 8.67 5.48 9.02
N MET A 35 9.29 4.46 8.44
CA MET A 35 10.56 4.59 7.73
C MET A 35 10.48 3.89 6.38
N GLY A 36 10.72 4.65 5.31
CA GLY A 36 10.91 4.14 3.96
C GLY A 36 12.40 3.93 3.69
N ARG A 37 12.87 2.68 3.64
CA ARG A 37 14.28 2.35 3.38
C ARG A 37 14.54 2.15 1.90
N ARG A 38 15.63 2.70 1.38
CA ARG A 38 16.11 2.45 0.01
C ARG A 38 17.63 2.32 -0.01
N PRO A 39 18.20 1.64 -1.02
CA PRO A 39 19.65 1.52 -1.15
C PRO A 39 20.39 2.86 -1.30
N ASP A 40 19.68 3.90 -1.75
CA ASP A 40 20.21 5.25 -1.99
C ASP A 40 19.79 6.29 -0.93
N GLY A 41 19.02 5.90 0.08
CA GLY A 41 18.57 6.83 1.12
C GLY A 41 17.31 6.38 1.87
N ASN A 42 17.26 6.70 3.17
CA ASN A 42 16.09 6.47 4.00
C ASN A 42 15.26 7.76 4.13
N VAL A 43 13.95 7.62 4.28
CA VAL A 43 13.06 8.69 4.73
C VAL A 43 12.28 8.20 5.93
N TRP A 44 11.88 9.09 6.83
CA TRP A 44 11.04 8.74 7.97
C TRP A 44 10.06 9.86 8.28
N LEU A 45 8.97 9.48 8.92
CA LEU A 45 7.90 10.38 9.34
C LEU A 45 7.38 9.93 10.71
N PHE A 46 6.88 10.89 11.47
CA PHE A 46 6.28 10.68 12.78
C PHE A 46 4.85 11.18 12.77
N ARG A 47 3.97 10.55 13.54
CA ARG A 47 2.61 11.07 13.76
C ARG A 47 2.64 12.40 14.52
N ASP A 48 1.60 13.20 14.33
CA ASP A 48 1.41 14.52 14.96
C ASP A 48 1.35 14.46 16.49
N ASP A 49 0.93 13.34 17.06
CA ASP A 49 0.88 13.12 18.51
C ASP A 49 2.20 12.64 19.15
N ILE A 50 3.26 12.45 18.36
CA ILE A 50 4.59 12.09 18.89
C ILE A 50 5.28 13.33 19.47
N PRO A 51 5.56 13.37 20.79
CA PRO A 51 6.24 14.50 21.44
C PRO A 51 7.56 14.88 20.76
N ASP A 52 7.91 16.16 20.77
CA ASP A 52 9.09 16.69 20.06
C ASP A 52 10.42 16.10 20.57
N ASP A 53 10.53 15.85 21.88
CA ASP A 53 11.70 15.21 22.47
C ASP A 53 11.87 13.76 22.00
N LEU A 54 10.76 13.01 21.93
CA LEU A 54 10.74 11.66 21.38
C LEU A 54 11.03 11.67 19.87
N ALA A 55 10.43 12.60 19.12
CA ALA A 55 10.68 12.75 17.69
C ALA A 55 12.16 13.06 17.41
N GLY A 56 12.78 13.96 18.19
CA GLY A 56 14.20 14.27 18.10
C GLY A 56 15.09 13.04 18.34
N LYS A 57 14.78 12.24 19.37
CA LYS A 57 15.50 10.98 19.64
C LYS A 57 15.33 9.97 18.50
N LEU A 58 14.12 9.81 17.98
CA LEU A 58 13.86 8.90 16.86
C LEU A 58 14.56 9.36 15.58
N ASP A 59 14.60 10.66 15.33
CA ASP A 59 15.26 11.29 14.20
C ASP A 59 16.78 11.08 14.23
N GLU A 60 17.42 11.21 15.39
CA GLU A 60 18.83 10.85 15.58
C GLU A 60 19.10 9.36 15.27
N LEU A 61 18.25 8.47 15.77
CA LEU A 61 18.35 7.03 15.45
C LEU A 61 18.21 6.80 13.94
N CYS A 62 17.24 7.42 13.29
CA CYS A 62 17.02 7.26 11.86
C CYS A 62 18.20 7.76 11.02
N ARG A 63 18.84 8.87 11.41
CA ARG A 63 20.05 9.37 10.75
C ARG A 63 21.26 8.45 10.92
N SER A 64 21.31 7.71 12.02
CA SER A 64 22.38 6.74 12.28
C SER A 64 22.21 5.41 11.54
N GLU A 65 21.02 5.13 10.99
CA GLU A 65 20.78 3.89 10.25
C GLU A 65 21.62 3.86 8.97
N PRO A 66 22.48 2.84 8.78
CA PRO A 66 23.29 2.70 7.58
C PRO A 66 22.42 2.42 6.35
N LEU A 67 22.92 2.83 5.18
CA LEU A 67 22.31 2.42 3.92
C LEU A 67 22.60 0.94 3.69
N ALA A 68 21.54 0.15 3.50
CA ALA A 68 21.62 -1.27 3.25
C ALA A 68 21.12 -1.58 1.83
N LYS A 69 21.82 -2.49 1.14
CA LYS A 69 21.35 -3.06 -0.13
C LYS A 69 20.30 -4.14 0.09
N ASP A 70 20.46 -4.91 1.17
CA ASP A 70 19.46 -5.88 1.62
C ASP A 70 18.43 -5.18 2.51
N LEU A 71 17.19 -5.14 2.03
CA LEU A 71 16.06 -4.52 2.73
C LEU A 71 15.18 -5.55 3.45
N MET A 72 15.41 -6.86 3.26
CA MET A 72 14.67 -7.90 3.97
C MET A 72 15.10 -7.94 5.44
N GLY A 73 16.39 -7.80 5.70
CA GLY A 73 16.94 -7.65 7.05
C GLY A 73 16.42 -6.39 7.75
N PRO A 74 16.08 -6.47 9.07
CA PRO A 74 15.60 -5.31 9.81
C PRO A 74 16.66 -4.20 9.87
N PRO A 75 16.22 -2.93 9.99
CA PRO A 75 17.15 -1.85 10.27
C PRO A 75 17.95 -2.10 11.54
N SER A 76 19.20 -1.67 11.57
CA SER A 76 20.09 -1.87 12.73
C SER A 76 19.57 -1.14 13.97
N VAL A 77 18.88 -0.01 13.77
CA VAL A 77 18.25 0.79 14.83
C VAL A 77 16.87 0.26 15.27
N ALA A 78 16.39 -0.84 14.70
CA ALA A 78 15.01 -1.30 14.91
C ALA A 78 14.65 -1.52 16.38
N SER A 79 15.54 -2.16 17.15
CA SER A 79 15.29 -2.43 18.57
C SER A 79 15.29 -1.14 19.42
N ALA A 80 16.12 -0.16 19.08
CA ALA A 80 16.18 1.12 19.79
C ALA A 80 14.93 1.97 19.54
N ILE A 81 14.46 2.02 18.29
CA ILE A 81 13.21 2.71 17.93
C ILE A 81 12.02 2.06 18.61
N ARG A 82 11.92 0.72 18.58
CA ARG A 82 10.86 -0.02 19.30
C ARG A 82 10.86 0.30 20.79
N ALA A 83 12.02 0.27 21.45
CA ALA A 83 12.12 0.57 22.88
C ALA A 83 11.71 2.03 23.20
N ALA A 84 12.09 2.99 22.36
CA ALA A 84 11.71 4.39 22.54
C ALA A 84 10.20 4.60 22.38
N LEU A 85 9.60 3.94 21.39
CA LEU A 85 8.15 3.98 21.16
C LEU A 85 7.38 3.29 22.30
N GLU A 86 7.78 2.08 22.71
CA GLU A 86 7.15 1.32 23.79
C GLU A 86 7.13 2.09 25.12
N GLY A 87 8.21 2.84 25.40
CA GLY A 87 8.32 3.68 26.61
C GLY A 87 7.35 4.87 26.65
N HIS A 88 6.78 5.27 25.51
CA HIS A 88 5.78 6.33 25.42
C HIS A 88 4.36 5.76 25.42
N VAL A 89 4.07 4.88 24.48
CA VAL A 89 2.80 4.15 24.34
C VAL A 89 3.11 2.76 23.79
N ARG A 90 2.48 1.73 24.38
CA ARG A 90 2.61 0.34 23.95
C ARG A 90 2.48 0.20 22.44
N VAL A 91 3.43 -0.50 21.82
CA VAL A 91 3.39 -0.91 20.43
C VAL A 91 2.38 -2.05 20.29
N ASN A 92 1.37 -1.83 19.45
CA ASN A 92 0.31 -2.81 19.20
C ASN A 92 0.51 -3.52 17.87
N ARG A 93 1.18 -2.87 16.92
CA ARG A 93 1.42 -3.44 15.60
C ARG A 93 2.73 -2.93 15.02
N GLU A 94 3.43 -3.83 14.35
CA GLU A 94 4.59 -3.52 13.51
C GLU A 94 4.36 -4.16 12.14
N TYR A 95 4.75 -3.45 11.09
CA TYR A 95 4.70 -3.93 9.72
C TYR A 95 6.01 -3.63 9.02
N ARG A 96 6.51 -4.62 8.27
CA ARG A 96 7.64 -4.46 7.36
C ARG A 96 7.35 -5.13 6.04
N GLY A 97 7.71 -4.48 4.94
CA GLY A 97 7.38 -4.99 3.63
C GLY A 97 8.03 -4.28 2.46
N PRO A 98 8.23 -4.95 1.32
CA PRO A 98 8.71 -4.30 0.11
C PRO A 98 7.67 -3.35 -0.45
N ALA A 99 8.17 -2.23 -0.95
CA ALA A 99 7.42 -1.27 -1.74
C ALA A 99 7.82 -1.41 -3.21
N TYR A 100 6.83 -1.64 -4.05
CA TYR A 100 7.01 -1.92 -5.48
C TYR A 100 6.35 -0.86 -6.36
N LEU A 101 6.92 -0.69 -7.55
CA LEU A 101 6.32 0.03 -8.66
C LEU A 101 5.97 -0.99 -9.75
N ILE A 102 4.72 -1.00 -10.21
CA ILE A 102 4.34 -1.80 -11.37
C ILE A 102 4.71 -1.01 -12.64
N PRO A 103 5.56 -1.56 -13.53
CA PRO A 103 6.06 -0.82 -14.70
C PRO A 103 4.97 -0.59 -15.74
N GLU A 104 5.31 0.17 -16.78
CA GLU A 104 4.48 0.25 -17.98
C GLU A 104 4.56 -1.05 -18.79
N GLY A 105 3.58 -1.27 -19.67
CA GLY A 105 3.54 -2.47 -20.50
C GLY A 105 3.03 -3.72 -19.80
N THR A 106 2.66 -3.67 -18.51
CA THR A 106 1.90 -4.74 -17.85
C THR A 106 0.55 -4.90 -18.56
N GLY A 107 0.46 -5.90 -19.45
CA GLY A 107 -0.74 -6.16 -20.23
C GLY A 107 -1.90 -6.59 -19.34
N ALA A 108 -3.05 -5.91 -19.48
CA ALA A 108 -4.26 -6.32 -18.79
C ALA A 108 -4.79 -7.64 -19.38
N PRO A 109 -4.96 -8.71 -18.59
CA PRO A 109 -5.55 -9.94 -19.08
C PRO A 109 -6.99 -9.71 -19.53
N LYS A 110 -7.45 -10.48 -20.53
CA LYS A 110 -8.83 -10.39 -21.04
C LYS A 110 -9.88 -10.72 -19.98
N ASP A 111 -9.51 -11.51 -18.98
CA ASP A 111 -10.40 -12.04 -17.96
C ASP A 111 -10.59 -11.08 -16.77
N ALA A 112 -9.95 -9.90 -16.82
CA ALA A 112 -10.12 -8.84 -15.85
C ALA A 112 -10.80 -7.62 -16.47
N VAL A 113 -11.81 -7.07 -15.78
CA VAL A 113 -12.64 -5.97 -16.25
C VAL A 113 -12.52 -4.76 -15.35
N LEU A 114 -12.55 -3.56 -15.93
CA LEU A 114 -12.75 -2.32 -15.19
C LEU A 114 -14.21 -2.24 -14.73
N ILE A 115 -14.42 -1.99 -13.44
CA ILE A 115 -15.75 -1.80 -12.86
C ILE A 115 -16.22 -0.38 -13.19
N THR A 116 -17.25 -0.29 -14.03
CA THR A 116 -17.95 0.94 -14.37
C THR A 116 -19.33 0.95 -13.72
N LYS A 117 -20.05 2.08 -13.78
CA LYS A 117 -21.44 2.18 -13.29
C LYS A 117 -22.34 1.04 -13.82
N GLY A 118 -22.19 0.69 -15.09
CA GLY A 118 -22.97 -0.39 -15.74
C GLY A 118 -22.52 -1.81 -15.41
N LYS A 119 -21.36 -2.00 -14.76
CA LYS A 119 -20.81 -3.32 -14.43
C LYS A 119 -20.79 -3.63 -12.93
N ARG A 120 -21.38 -2.78 -12.08
CA ARG A 120 -21.37 -2.96 -10.62
C ARG A 120 -21.94 -4.30 -10.15
N ARG A 121 -22.94 -4.84 -10.88
CA ARG A 121 -23.59 -6.11 -10.54
C ARG A 121 -22.62 -7.30 -10.40
N VAL A 122 -21.48 -7.26 -11.10
CA VAL A 122 -20.48 -8.35 -11.00
C VAL A 122 -19.87 -8.46 -9.60
N LEU A 123 -19.95 -7.42 -8.78
CA LEU A 123 -19.42 -7.40 -7.41
C LEU A 123 -20.41 -7.95 -6.38
N GLU A 124 -21.71 -7.99 -6.68
CA GLU A 124 -22.77 -8.27 -5.69
C GLU A 124 -22.58 -9.60 -4.93
N ALA A 125 -22.08 -10.63 -5.62
CA ALA A 125 -21.93 -11.95 -5.04
C ALA A 125 -20.65 -12.13 -4.21
N GLY A 126 -19.56 -11.43 -4.57
CA GLY A 126 -18.23 -11.69 -4.00
C GLY A 126 -17.64 -10.53 -3.20
N PHE A 127 -18.00 -9.30 -3.55
CA PHE A 127 -17.43 -8.07 -2.99
C PHE A 127 -18.49 -6.96 -2.84
N PRO A 128 -19.66 -7.23 -2.22
CA PRO A 128 -20.74 -6.24 -2.10
C PRO A 128 -20.32 -4.97 -1.33
N GLU A 129 -19.33 -5.05 -0.45
CA GLU A 129 -18.75 -3.94 0.32
C GLU A 129 -18.14 -2.84 -0.57
N MET A 130 -17.80 -3.14 -1.82
CA MET A 130 -17.33 -2.17 -2.79
C MET A 130 -18.45 -1.36 -3.45
N LEU A 131 -19.72 -1.79 -3.33
CA LEU A 131 -20.85 -1.11 -3.98
C LEU A 131 -21.16 0.27 -3.39
N PRO A 132 -21.23 0.47 -2.06
CA PRO A 132 -21.47 1.80 -1.49
C PRO A 132 -20.45 2.87 -1.91
N PRO A 133 -19.12 2.65 -1.81
CA PRO A 133 -18.14 3.67 -2.22
C PRO A 133 -18.18 3.92 -3.73
N LEU A 134 -18.46 2.90 -4.55
CA LEU A 134 -18.66 3.09 -6.00
C LEU A 134 -19.88 3.95 -6.31
N ALA A 135 -20.92 3.90 -5.48
CA ALA A 135 -22.16 4.67 -5.66
C ALA A 135 -22.05 6.11 -5.15
N ALA A 136 -21.16 6.38 -4.19
CA ALA A 136 -20.87 7.71 -3.70
C ALA A 136 -20.20 8.58 -4.78
N ASP A 137 -20.42 9.90 -4.72
CA ASP A 137 -19.74 10.86 -5.59
C ASP A 137 -18.36 11.22 -5.03
N VAL A 138 -17.52 10.20 -4.84
CA VAL A 138 -16.17 10.29 -4.27
C VAL A 138 -15.21 9.59 -5.23
N ASP A 139 -14.07 10.22 -5.55
CA ASP A 139 -13.04 9.56 -6.35
C ASP A 139 -12.37 8.46 -5.51
N ILE A 140 -12.72 7.22 -5.83
CA ILE A 140 -12.12 6.03 -5.22
C ILE A 140 -11.03 5.39 -6.09
N GLY A 141 -10.65 6.04 -7.19
CA GLY A 141 -9.76 5.43 -8.17
C GLY A 141 -10.44 4.35 -9.02
N PRO A 142 -9.70 3.73 -9.97
CA PRO A 142 -10.20 2.57 -10.69
C PRO A 142 -10.36 1.37 -9.75
N VAL A 143 -11.45 0.62 -9.95
CA VAL A 143 -11.65 -0.72 -9.39
C VAL A 143 -11.70 -1.69 -10.55
N THR A 144 -10.94 -2.78 -10.47
CA THR A 144 -10.95 -3.86 -11.47
C THR A 144 -11.28 -5.18 -10.81
N ALA A 145 -11.79 -6.13 -11.61
CA ALA A 145 -12.11 -7.46 -11.12
C ALA A 145 -11.75 -8.54 -12.13
N ALA A 146 -11.18 -9.64 -11.66
CA ALA A 146 -11.18 -10.90 -12.40
C ALA A 146 -12.55 -11.56 -12.24
N VAL A 147 -13.15 -12.01 -13.35
CA VAL A 147 -14.54 -12.49 -13.37
C VAL A 147 -14.61 -13.94 -13.83
N VAL A 148 -15.39 -14.75 -13.12
CA VAL A 148 -15.69 -16.15 -13.46
C VAL A 148 -17.20 -16.33 -13.41
N ASN A 149 -17.78 -16.89 -14.48
CA ASN A 149 -19.24 -17.13 -14.61
C ASN A 149 -20.09 -15.88 -14.30
N GLY A 150 -19.62 -14.70 -14.69
CA GLY A 150 -20.34 -13.43 -14.50
C GLY A 150 -20.14 -12.74 -13.14
N SER A 151 -19.45 -13.38 -12.20
CA SER A 151 -19.17 -12.83 -10.87
C SER A 151 -17.69 -12.54 -10.65
N ALA A 152 -17.40 -11.44 -9.96
CA ALA A 152 -16.04 -11.12 -9.53
C ALA A 152 -15.55 -12.15 -8.51
N VAL A 153 -14.33 -12.65 -8.72
CA VAL A 153 -13.66 -13.62 -7.84
C VAL A 153 -12.38 -13.06 -7.20
N SER A 154 -11.87 -11.97 -7.77
CA SER A 154 -10.82 -11.13 -7.19
C SER A 154 -11.01 -9.70 -7.66
N ILE A 155 -10.71 -8.75 -6.78
CA ILE A 155 -10.73 -7.32 -7.08
C ILE A 155 -9.37 -6.69 -6.80
N CYS A 156 -9.08 -5.61 -7.52
CA CYS A 156 -8.02 -4.68 -7.18
C CYS A 156 -8.59 -3.25 -7.20
N TYR A 157 -8.28 -2.48 -6.17
CA TYR A 157 -8.77 -1.13 -5.94
C TYR A 157 -7.64 -0.23 -5.42
N CYS A 158 -7.87 1.07 -5.36
CA CYS A 158 -6.92 1.99 -4.72
C CYS A 158 -7.10 1.94 -3.21
N ALA A 159 -6.15 1.34 -2.50
CA ALA A 159 -6.05 1.42 -1.04
C ALA A 159 -5.68 2.83 -0.57
N ARG A 160 -4.88 3.52 -1.38
CA ARG A 160 -4.49 4.92 -1.19
C ARG A 160 -4.49 5.59 -2.55
N LEU A 161 -4.86 6.87 -2.60
CA LEU A 161 -4.86 7.65 -3.84
C LEU A 161 -4.30 9.06 -3.58
N SER A 162 -3.40 9.48 -4.46
CA SER A 162 -2.89 10.84 -4.55
C SER A 162 -2.97 11.34 -6.00
N PRO A 163 -2.69 12.63 -6.25
CA PRO A 163 -2.59 13.17 -7.62
C PRO A 163 -1.47 12.55 -8.47
N TRP A 164 -0.54 11.79 -7.87
CA TRP A 164 0.64 11.25 -8.56
C TRP A 164 0.63 9.73 -8.66
N ALA A 165 0.02 9.05 -7.69
CA ALA A 165 0.09 7.61 -7.57
C ALA A 165 -1.09 7.04 -6.78
N ALA A 166 -1.24 5.73 -6.83
CA ALA A 166 -2.14 5.00 -5.96
C ALA A 166 -1.49 3.72 -5.48
N GLU A 167 -1.81 3.30 -4.26
CA GLU A 167 -1.40 2.00 -3.72
C GLU A 167 -2.53 0.98 -3.91
N ALA A 168 -2.18 -0.24 -4.30
CA ALA A 168 -3.13 -1.30 -4.53
C ALA A 168 -3.69 -1.89 -3.22
N GLY A 169 -5.01 -2.04 -3.15
CA GLY A 169 -5.68 -3.04 -2.33
C GLY A 169 -6.08 -4.21 -3.20
N VAL A 170 -5.94 -5.44 -2.70
CA VAL A 170 -6.26 -6.67 -3.46
C VAL A 170 -6.97 -7.66 -2.57
N GLU A 171 -8.10 -8.17 -3.06
CA GLU A 171 -8.87 -9.20 -2.39
C GLU A 171 -9.21 -10.32 -3.36
N THR A 172 -9.23 -11.55 -2.86
CA THR A 172 -9.56 -12.75 -3.64
C THR A 172 -10.34 -13.68 -2.76
N LEU A 173 -11.49 -14.16 -3.26
CA LEU A 173 -12.31 -15.14 -2.56
C LEU A 173 -11.49 -16.38 -2.22
N ASP A 174 -11.63 -16.90 -1.00
CA ASP A 174 -10.81 -17.98 -0.48
C ASP A 174 -10.76 -19.20 -1.41
N ALA A 175 -11.92 -19.63 -1.92
CA ALA A 175 -12.05 -20.77 -2.84
C ALA A 175 -11.36 -20.54 -4.21
N MET A 176 -11.06 -19.29 -4.55
CA MET A 176 -10.52 -18.86 -5.84
C MET A 176 -9.03 -18.49 -5.78
N ARG A 177 -8.41 -18.58 -4.59
CA ARG A 177 -6.97 -18.33 -4.40
C ARG A 177 -6.10 -19.35 -5.14
N GLY A 178 -4.85 -18.95 -5.44
CA GLY A 178 -3.87 -19.81 -6.11
C GLY A 178 -4.05 -19.99 -7.62
N ARG A 179 -5.06 -19.35 -8.22
CA ARG A 179 -5.44 -19.54 -9.65
C ARG A 179 -5.06 -18.37 -10.57
N GLY A 180 -4.36 -17.35 -10.04
CA GLY A 180 -3.89 -16.19 -10.83
C GLY A 180 -4.87 -15.01 -10.92
N TYR A 181 -6.07 -15.09 -10.33
CA TYR A 181 -7.05 -14.01 -10.40
C TYR A 181 -6.59 -12.69 -9.77
N ALA A 182 -5.85 -12.74 -8.65
CA ALA A 182 -5.24 -11.56 -8.05
C ALA A 182 -4.28 -10.84 -9.03
N THR A 183 -3.40 -11.60 -9.68
CA THR A 183 -2.49 -11.08 -10.71
C THR A 183 -3.27 -10.41 -11.84
N ALA A 184 -4.37 -11.03 -12.29
CA ALA A 184 -5.18 -10.47 -13.37
C ALA A 184 -5.88 -9.16 -12.98
N ALA A 185 -6.46 -9.11 -11.78
CA ALA A 185 -7.07 -7.89 -11.26
C ALA A 185 -6.03 -6.75 -11.11
N VAL A 186 -4.88 -7.04 -10.51
CA VAL A 186 -3.78 -6.06 -10.32
C VAL A 186 -3.23 -5.54 -11.65
N ALA A 187 -2.99 -6.42 -12.63
CA ALA A 187 -2.52 -6.01 -13.94
C ALA A 187 -3.51 -5.07 -14.65
N ALA A 188 -4.81 -5.38 -14.61
CA ALA A 188 -5.84 -4.52 -15.17
C ALA A 188 -5.94 -3.16 -14.43
N TRP A 189 -5.78 -3.17 -13.11
CA TRP A 189 -5.80 -1.96 -12.28
C TRP A 189 -4.60 -1.06 -12.58
N ALA A 190 -3.40 -1.63 -12.66
CA ALA A 190 -2.18 -0.91 -13.00
C ALA A 190 -2.30 -0.25 -14.39
N ALA A 191 -2.82 -0.98 -15.38
CA ALA A 191 -3.08 -0.43 -16.71
C ALA A 191 -4.12 0.71 -16.68
N ALA A 192 -5.14 0.63 -15.82
CA ALA A 192 -6.13 1.69 -15.66
C ALA A 192 -5.56 2.96 -15.02
N LEU A 193 -4.66 2.84 -14.04
CA LEU A 193 -3.97 3.97 -13.43
C LEU A 193 -3.02 4.66 -14.39
N ARG A 194 -2.26 3.88 -15.18
CA ARG A 194 -1.36 4.45 -16.19
C ARG A 194 -2.12 5.30 -17.21
N ARG A 195 -3.32 4.87 -17.63
CA ARG A 195 -4.20 5.68 -18.49
C ARG A 195 -4.67 6.99 -17.83
N ARG A 196 -4.69 7.06 -16.49
CA ARG A 196 -4.94 8.29 -15.73
C ARG A 196 -3.67 9.13 -15.47
N GLY A 197 -2.50 8.69 -15.95
CA GLY A 197 -1.21 9.34 -15.66
C GLY A 197 -0.70 9.11 -14.23
N LEU A 198 -1.21 8.10 -13.52
CA LEU A 198 -0.85 7.79 -12.14
C LEU A 198 0.12 6.61 -12.06
N LEU A 199 1.03 6.64 -11.08
CA LEU A 199 1.92 5.52 -10.78
C LEU A 199 1.20 4.42 -9.96
N PRO A 200 1.17 3.17 -10.42
CA PRO A 200 0.65 2.04 -9.65
C PRO A 200 1.70 1.52 -8.66
N LEU A 201 1.47 1.79 -7.38
CA LEU A 201 2.27 1.29 -6.27
C LEU A 201 1.65 0.00 -5.71
N TYR A 202 2.51 -0.88 -5.23
CA TYR A 202 2.10 -2.14 -4.62
C TYR A 202 2.99 -2.41 -3.41
N SER A 203 2.43 -2.90 -2.32
CA SER A 203 3.17 -3.29 -1.13
C SER A 203 2.71 -4.65 -0.63
N ALA A 204 3.56 -5.33 0.12
CA ALA A 204 3.26 -6.62 0.73
C ALA A 204 4.06 -6.73 2.02
N SER A 205 3.58 -7.46 3.04
CA SER A 205 4.47 -7.83 4.16
C SER A 205 5.56 -8.78 3.64
N TRP A 206 6.76 -8.73 4.21
CA TRP A 206 7.82 -9.73 3.97
C TRP A 206 7.36 -11.16 4.26
N GLU A 207 6.36 -11.34 5.12
CA GLU A 207 5.76 -12.64 5.46
C GLU A 207 4.66 -13.07 4.46
N ASN A 208 4.13 -12.13 3.68
CA ASN A 208 3.04 -12.40 2.74
C ASN A 208 3.57 -12.86 1.37
N VAL A 209 4.03 -14.12 1.33
CA VAL A 209 4.56 -14.77 0.12
C VAL A 209 3.56 -14.76 -1.04
N ALA A 210 2.25 -14.88 -0.75
CA ALA A 210 1.23 -14.86 -1.79
C ALA A 210 1.15 -13.51 -2.51
N SER A 211 1.19 -12.40 -1.76
CA SER A 211 1.18 -11.05 -2.33
C SER A 211 2.49 -10.72 -3.05
N GLN A 212 3.64 -11.15 -2.51
CA GLN A 212 4.93 -10.99 -3.18
C GLN A 212 4.98 -11.72 -4.53
N ARG A 213 4.39 -12.93 -4.62
CA ARG A 213 4.23 -13.64 -5.90
C ARG A 213 3.32 -12.91 -6.88
N VAL A 214 2.33 -12.14 -6.41
CA VAL A 214 1.51 -11.29 -7.28
C VAL A 214 2.38 -10.16 -7.84
N ALA A 215 3.15 -9.48 -6.99
CA ALA A 215 4.08 -8.43 -7.40
C ALA A 215 5.09 -8.94 -8.45
N GLU A 216 5.68 -10.11 -8.23
CA GLU A 216 6.58 -10.77 -9.19
C GLU A 216 5.89 -11.01 -10.54
N LYS A 217 4.70 -11.61 -10.54
CA LYS A 217 3.98 -11.96 -11.78
C LYS A 217 3.52 -10.76 -12.61
N VAL A 218 3.29 -9.61 -11.98
CA VAL A 218 2.98 -8.36 -12.70
C VAL A 218 4.24 -7.59 -13.10
N GLY A 219 5.43 -8.13 -12.83
CA GLY A 219 6.73 -7.54 -13.15
C GLY A 219 7.08 -6.34 -12.28
N ALA A 220 6.52 -6.26 -11.06
CA ALA A 220 6.73 -5.13 -10.18
C ALA A 220 8.21 -5.04 -9.73
N VAL A 221 8.74 -3.82 -9.73
CA VAL A 221 10.13 -3.55 -9.34
C VAL A 221 10.16 -3.05 -7.91
N CYS A 222 10.87 -3.77 -7.04
CA CYS A 222 11.09 -3.34 -5.67
C CYS A 222 12.01 -2.11 -5.67
N TYR A 223 11.55 -1.00 -5.10
CA TYR A 223 12.34 0.22 -5.00
C TYR A 223 12.73 0.59 -3.58
N GLY A 224 12.18 -0.13 -2.58
CA GLY A 224 12.36 0.18 -1.18
C GLY A 224 11.60 -0.77 -0.26
N GLU A 225 11.66 -0.46 1.02
CA GLU A 225 10.90 -1.11 2.10
C GLU A 225 10.11 -0.05 2.86
N ASP A 226 8.90 -0.42 3.27
CA ASP A 226 8.11 0.29 4.25
C ASP A 226 8.24 -0.40 5.61
N TRP A 227 8.57 0.36 6.64
CA TRP A 227 8.55 -0.07 8.03
C TRP A 227 7.65 0.87 8.84
N GLU A 228 6.61 0.30 9.45
CA GLU A 228 5.58 1.02 10.19
C GLU A 228 5.44 0.46 11.61
N ILE A 229 5.26 1.35 12.58
CA ILE A 229 4.92 0.99 13.97
C ILE A 229 3.71 1.80 14.43
N GLU A 230 2.72 1.12 15.01
CA GLU A 230 1.52 1.67 15.67
C GLU A 230 1.53 1.41 17.17
#